data_AF-A0A931XWQ4-F1
#
_entry.id   AF-A0A931XWQ4-F1
#
_cell.length_a   1.000
_cell.length_b   1.000
_cell.length_c   1.000
_cell.angle_alpha   90.00
_cell.angle_beta   90.00
_cell.angle_gamma   90.00
#
_symmetry.space_group_name_H-M   'P 1'
#
loop_
_entity.id
_entity.type
_entity.pdbx_description
1 polymer ?
#
loop_
_entity_poly.entity_id
_entity_poly.type
_entity_poly.pdbx_seq_one_letter_code
_entity_poly.pdbx_strand_id
1 'polypeptide(L)'
;MTGVALWQRATILAAGLAAGAVLFLDAPRRMRWAVARRGAVYLVVALAIVSPWLVRNFQIFGRPHLTTDFPHILFLGNNPHSNGTFADEHGQRNIVHADPEFQAKISRASEIEQYHIFWGEVRRFVTESPGAYLDLTLRRVVGFFWFTPNAGVDYPPWQRAVYRLSYVFLLLLGGIGTVLVWRGAERQGRVRAAVLWASVLGVAAVYALTVINLRHRLPLELVLAIFAAEPLWRVGRRLRPRPSAGLTRS
;
A
#
# COMPACT_ATOMS: atom_id res chain seq x y z
N MET A 1 -12.78 1.93 -15.05
CA MET A 1 -12.54 2.63 -13.76
C MET A 1 -11.09 2.60 -13.27
N THR A 2 -10.23 1.71 -13.77
CA THR A 2 -8.80 1.66 -13.42
C THR A 2 -7.96 2.86 -13.89
N GLY A 3 -8.41 3.56 -14.94
CA GLY A 3 -7.66 4.69 -15.50
C GLY A 3 -7.58 5.92 -14.59
N VAL A 4 -8.71 6.45 -14.16
CA VAL A 4 -8.74 7.61 -13.25
C VAL A 4 -8.01 7.31 -11.93
N ALA A 5 -8.04 6.06 -11.47
CA ALA A 5 -7.38 5.64 -10.24
C ALA A 5 -5.83 5.61 -10.36
N LEU A 6 -5.28 5.29 -11.53
CA LEU A 6 -3.82 5.38 -11.79
C LEU A 6 -3.32 6.82 -11.77
N TRP A 7 -4.17 7.76 -12.17
CA TRP A 7 -3.91 9.21 -12.05
C TRP A 7 -3.76 9.65 -10.59
N GLN A 8 -4.50 9.01 -9.68
CA GLN A 8 -4.47 9.35 -8.26
C GLN A 8 -3.40 8.59 -7.47
N ARG A 9 -3.07 7.34 -7.83
CA ARG A 9 -2.13 6.50 -7.07
C ARG A 9 -1.33 5.54 -7.94
N ALA A 10 -0.02 5.81 -8.06
CA ALA A 10 0.96 4.89 -8.68
C ALA A 10 1.00 3.50 -8.02
N THR A 11 0.47 3.34 -6.81
CA THR A 11 0.39 2.06 -6.11
C THR A 11 -0.48 1.02 -6.83
N ILE A 12 -1.43 1.45 -7.66
CA ILE A 12 -2.27 0.54 -8.46
C ILE A 12 -1.44 -0.17 -9.52
N LEU A 13 -0.46 0.54 -10.11
CA LEU A 13 0.49 -0.04 -11.05
C LEU A 13 1.31 -1.15 -10.38
N ALA A 14 1.85 -0.87 -9.20
CA ALA A 14 2.61 -1.86 -8.43
C ALA A 14 1.76 -3.07 -8.02
N ALA A 15 0.51 -2.85 -7.59
CA ALA A 15 -0.43 -3.92 -7.28
C ALA A 15 -0.71 -4.81 -8.51
N GLY A 16 -1.00 -4.19 -9.66
CA GLY A 16 -1.27 -4.89 -10.91
C GLY A 16 -0.07 -5.67 -11.43
N LEU A 17 1.13 -5.11 -11.33
CA LEU A 17 2.38 -5.78 -11.69
C LEU A 17 2.66 -6.99 -10.79
N ALA A 18 2.49 -6.85 -9.47
CA ALA A 18 2.68 -7.94 -8.54
C ALA A 18 1.67 -9.08 -8.76
N ALA A 19 0.39 -8.74 -8.99
CA ALA A 19 -0.64 -9.71 -9.38
C ALA A 19 -0.32 -10.41 -10.71
N GLY A 20 0.10 -9.64 -11.71
CA GLY A 20 0.50 -10.14 -13.02
C GLY A 20 1.70 -11.10 -12.95
N ALA A 21 2.67 -10.80 -12.09
CA ALA A 21 3.82 -11.68 -11.84
C ALA A 21 3.39 -13.04 -11.28
N VAL A 22 2.48 -13.07 -10.30
CA VAL A 22 1.93 -14.33 -9.76
C VAL A 22 1.24 -15.13 -10.87
N LEU A 23 0.39 -14.49 -11.67
CA LEU A 23 -0.31 -15.15 -12.78
C LEU A 23 0.66 -15.68 -13.84
N PHE A 24 1.73 -14.94 -14.14
CA PHE A 24 2.74 -15.37 -15.11
C PHE A 24 3.55 -16.58 -14.61
N LEU A 25 3.90 -16.58 -13.33
CA LEU A 25 4.66 -17.66 -12.70
C LEU A 25 3.83 -18.96 -12.62
N ASP A 26 2.54 -18.87 -12.29
CA ASP A 26 1.64 -20.03 -12.23
C ASP A 26 1.19 -20.52 -13.63
N ALA A 27 1.17 -19.63 -14.64
CA ALA A 27 0.70 -19.98 -15.98
C ALA A 27 1.53 -21.10 -16.64
N PRO A 28 0.88 -22.09 -17.29
CA PRO A 28 1.55 -23.05 -18.15
C PRO A 28 2.38 -22.36 -19.23
N ARG A 29 3.54 -22.93 -19.62
CA ARG A 29 4.46 -22.33 -20.61
C ARG A 29 3.75 -21.85 -21.88
N ARG A 30 2.80 -22.64 -22.41
CA ARG A 30 1.98 -22.29 -23.60
C ARG A 30 1.09 -21.05 -23.44
N MET A 31 0.74 -20.68 -22.21
CA MET A 31 -0.12 -19.53 -21.89
C MET A 31 0.66 -18.30 -21.44
N ARG A 32 1.96 -18.43 -21.13
CA ARG A 32 2.79 -17.31 -20.66
C ARG A 32 2.82 -16.14 -21.62
N TRP A 33 2.83 -16.40 -22.93
CA TRP A 33 2.74 -15.36 -23.94
C TRP A 33 1.41 -14.58 -23.87
N ALA A 34 0.29 -15.28 -23.69
CA ALA A 34 -1.01 -14.61 -23.54
C ALA A 34 -1.08 -13.76 -22.26
N VAL A 35 -0.49 -14.24 -21.15
CA VAL A 35 -0.39 -13.47 -19.90
C VAL A 35 0.51 -12.25 -20.08
N ALA A 36 1.70 -12.42 -20.69
CA ALA A 36 2.62 -11.33 -20.98
C ALA A 36 1.96 -10.27 -21.90
N ARG A 37 1.23 -10.70 -22.94
CA ARG A 37 0.47 -9.80 -23.81
C ARG A 37 -0.58 -9.00 -23.04
N ARG A 38 -1.32 -9.64 -22.13
CA ARG A 38 -2.29 -8.94 -21.26
C ARG A 38 -1.58 -7.95 -20.31
N GLY A 39 -0.43 -8.32 -19.76
CA GLY A 39 0.41 -7.42 -18.95
C GLY A 39 0.91 -6.22 -19.75
N ALA A 40 1.35 -6.43 -20.99
CA ALA A 40 1.76 -5.35 -21.89
C ALA A 40 0.58 -4.41 -22.23
N VAL A 41 -0.59 -4.97 -22.55
CA VAL A 41 -1.81 -4.17 -22.76
C VAL A 41 -2.16 -3.35 -21.52
N TYR A 42 -2.07 -3.95 -20.32
CA TYR A 42 -2.28 -3.23 -19.07
C TYR A 42 -1.30 -2.06 -18.90
N LEU A 43 -0.01 -2.26 -19.19
CA LEU A 43 1.00 -1.21 -19.13
C LEU A 43 0.76 -0.09 -20.16
N VAL A 44 0.42 -0.46 -21.40
CA VAL A 44 0.09 0.52 -22.45
C VAL A 44 -1.12 1.35 -22.06
N VAL A 45 -2.17 0.72 -21.55
CA VAL A 45 -3.38 1.41 -21.06
C VAL A 45 -3.03 2.33 -19.89
N ALA A 46 -2.22 1.86 -18.93
CA ALA A 46 -1.77 2.67 -17.80
C ALA A 46 -0.97 3.91 -18.25
N LEU A 47 -0.02 3.73 -19.18
CA LEU A 47 0.76 4.82 -19.76
C LEU A 47 -0.12 5.79 -20.55
N ALA A 48 -1.04 5.28 -21.38
CA ALA A 48 -1.96 6.12 -22.15
C ALA A 48 -2.81 7.02 -21.24
N ILE A 49 -3.26 6.50 -20.10
CA ILE A 49 -4.03 7.24 -19.09
C ILE A 49 -3.18 8.31 -18.39
N VAL A 50 -1.93 8.01 -18.06
CA VAL A 50 -1.04 8.94 -17.35
C VAL A 50 -0.40 9.96 -18.32
N SER A 51 -0.36 9.64 -19.61
CA SER A 51 0.31 10.45 -20.63
C SER A 51 -0.18 11.90 -20.74
N PRO A 52 -1.48 12.26 -20.62
CA PRO A 52 -1.90 13.65 -20.74
C PRO A 52 -1.29 14.52 -19.64
N TRP A 53 -1.14 13.97 -18.43
CA TRP A 53 -0.50 14.65 -17.31
C TRP A 53 1.01 14.77 -17.50
N LEU A 54 1.67 13.71 -17.99
CA LEU A 54 3.09 13.76 -18.31
C LEU A 54 3.41 14.77 -19.40
N VAL A 55 2.57 14.85 -20.43
CA VAL A 55 2.70 15.84 -21.51
C VAL A 55 2.49 17.26 -20.96
N ARG A 56 1.45 17.48 -20.14
CA ARG A 56 1.21 18.77 -19.47
C ARG A 56 2.40 19.18 -18.60
N ASN A 57 2.95 18.26 -17.80
CA ASN A 57 4.11 18.55 -16.95
C ASN A 57 5.38 18.78 -17.78
N PHE A 58 5.56 18.07 -18.90
CA PHE A 58 6.66 18.33 -19.82
C PHE A 58 6.56 19.73 -20.45
N GLN A 59 5.37 20.16 -20.85
CA GLN A 59 5.15 21.48 -21.43
C GLN A 59 5.41 22.62 -20.44
N ILE A 60 5.06 22.44 -19.16
CA ILE A 60 5.23 23.47 -18.12
C ILE A 60 6.66 23.48 -17.57
N PHE A 61 7.25 22.31 -17.35
CA PHE A 61 8.50 22.16 -16.59
C PHE A 61 9.69 21.71 -17.44
N GLY A 62 9.49 21.47 -18.73
CA GLY A 62 10.51 20.98 -19.67
C GLY A 62 10.93 19.53 -19.46
N ARG A 63 10.30 18.79 -18.54
CA ARG A 63 10.63 17.39 -18.19
C ARG A 63 9.38 16.60 -17.77
N PRO A 64 9.31 15.29 -18.07
CA PRO A 64 8.17 14.48 -17.67
C PRO A 64 8.25 14.16 -16.17
N HIS A 65 7.38 14.77 -15.37
CA HIS A 65 7.20 14.46 -13.96
C HIS A 65 5.87 13.75 -13.74
N LEU A 66 5.85 12.63 -13.01
CA LEU A 66 4.59 11.99 -12.62
C LEU A 66 3.83 12.85 -11.60
N THR A 67 4.56 13.42 -10.64
CA THR A 67 4.07 14.45 -9.73
C THR A 67 5.25 15.28 -9.24
N THR A 68 5.02 16.57 -9.06
CA THR A 68 5.97 17.55 -8.53
C THR A 68 6.16 17.40 -7.02
N ASP A 69 5.20 16.79 -6.32
CA ASP A 69 5.25 16.56 -4.87
C ASP A 69 6.02 15.29 -4.48
N PHE A 70 6.43 14.47 -5.46
CA PHE A 70 7.05 13.16 -5.17
C PHE A 70 8.32 13.25 -4.31
N PRO A 71 9.29 14.16 -4.59
CA PRO A 71 10.47 14.28 -3.75
C PRO A 71 10.15 14.77 -2.33
N HIS A 72 9.15 15.64 -2.17
CA HIS A 72 8.70 16.07 -0.85
C HIS A 72 8.12 14.89 -0.06
N ILE A 73 7.27 14.06 -0.67
CA ILE A 73 6.74 12.82 -0.06
C ILE A 73 7.88 11.87 0.34
N LEU A 74 8.89 11.71 -0.52
CA LEU A 74 10.08 10.94 -0.19
C LEU A 74 10.84 11.53 1.00
N PHE A 75 11.04 12.85 1.01
CA PHE A 75 11.75 13.55 2.09
C PHE A 75 11.07 13.34 3.44
N LEU A 76 9.73 13.44 3.50
CA LEU A 76 8.99 13.25 4.74
C LEU A 76 9.30 11.90 5.41
N GLY A 77 9.46 10.84 4.61
CA GLY A 77 9.83 9.53 5.11
C GLY A 77 11.33 9.29 5.25
N ASN A 78 12.18 10.03 4.55
CA ASN A 78 13.62 9.78 4.39
C ASN A 78 14.45 11.03 4.75
N ASN A 79 14.44 11.38 6.04
CA ASN A 79 15.28 12.45 6.59
C ASN A 79 15.71 12.08 8.04
N PRO A 80 16.71 12.77 8.61
CA PRO A 80 17.25 12.44 9.94
C PRO A 80 16.24 12.49 11.09
N HIS A 81 15.17 13.29 10.95
CA HIS A 81 14.14 13.49 11.96
C HIS A 81 12.87 12.65 11.69
N SER A 82 12.89 11.83 10.64
CA SER A 82 11.76 10.98 10.27
C SER A 82 11.63 9.78 11.20
N ASN A 83 10.40 9.42 11.55
CA ASN A 83 10.05 8.12 12.14
C ASN A 83 9.54 7.11 11.09
N GLY A 84 9.67 7.43 9.79
CA GLY A 84 9.18 6.64 8.66
C GLY A 84 7.74 6.97 8.25
N THR A 85 7.06 7.87 8.94
CA THR A 85 5.65 8.23 8.66
C THR A 85 5.50 9.70 8.26
N PHE A 86 4.29 10.16 7.93
CA PHE A 86 4.06 11.57 7.55
C PHE A 86 4.24 12.58 8.69
N ALA A 87 4.13 12.12 9.93
CA ALA A 87 4.08 12.96 11.12
C ALA A 87 4.74 12.27 12.31
N ASP A 88 5.19 13.06 13.27
CA ASP A 88 5.70 12.55 14.53
C ASP A 88 4.59 11.92 15.39
N GLU A 89 4.97 11.47 16.58
CA GLU A 89 4.07 10.90 17.58
C GLU A 89 3.07 11.91 18.19
N HIS A 90 3.24 13.20 17.91
CA HIS A 90 2.34 14.28 18.32
C HIS A 90 1.47 14.78 17.17
N GLY A 91 1.62 14.22 15.96
CA GLY A 91 0.83 14.58 14.78
C GLY A 91 1.38 15.78 14.01
N GLN A 92 2.56 16.30 14.40
CA GLN A 92 3.23 17.36 13.64
C GLN A 92 3.90 16.77 12.41
N ARG A 93 3.79 17.44 11.27
CA ARG A 93 4.42 16.98 10.03
C ARG A 93 5.93 16.99 10.18
N ASN A 94 6.61 15.96 9.66
CA ASN A 94 8.07 15.85 9.80
C ASN A 94 8.86 17.04 9.23
N ILE A 95 8.29 17.78 8.28
CA ILE A 95 8.91 19.00 7.74
C ILE A 95 9.12 20.10 8.79
N VAL A 96 8.30 20.14 9.85
CA VAL A 96 8.42 21.11 10.95
C VAL A 96 9.71 20.90 11.75
N HIS A 97 10.25 19.68 11.73
CA HIS A 97 11.51 19.33 12.40
C HIS A 97 12.75 19.60 11.55
N ALA A 98 12.58 20.01 10.30
CA ALA A 98 13.72 20.41 9.47
C ALA A 98 14.30 21.76 9.93
N ASP A 99 15.58 21.98 9.64
CA ASP A 99 16.28 23.22 9.94
C ASP A 99 15.48 24.47 9.50
N PRO A 100 15.30 25.49 10.36
CA PRO A 100 14.68 26.76 9.99
C PRO A 100 15.21 27.37 8.68
N GLU A 101 16.51 27.24 8.39
CA GLU A 101 17.08 27.73 7.13
C GLU A 101 16.50 26.96 5.91
N PHE A 102 16.37 25.65 6.05
CA PHE A 102 15.77 24.79 5.03
C PHE A 102 14.29 25.13 4.81
N GLN A 103 13.54 25.37 5.90
CA GLN A 103 12.14 25.79 5.81
C GLN A 103 11.99 27.17 5.13
N ALA A 104 12.88 28.12 5.44
CA ALA A 104 12.92 29.43 4.79
C ALA A 104 13.25 29.31 3.30
N LYS A 105 14.17 28.40 2.93
CA LYS A 105 14.53 28.12 1.54
C LYS A 105 13.35 27.54 0.76
N ILE A 106 12.61 26.59 1.32
CA ILE A 106 11.41 26.00 0.68
C ILE A 106 10.30 27.03 0.52
N SER A 107 10.01 27.84 1.54
CA SER A 107 8.90 28.79 1.50
C SER A 107 9.07 29.89 0.44
N ARG A 108 10.31 30.20 0.07
CA ARG A 108 10.65 31.17 -0.99
C ARG A 108 10.82 30.53 -2.37
N ALA A 109 10.95 29.21 -2.44
CA ALA A 109 11.19 28.47 -3.66
C ALA A 109 9.89 28.23 -4.44
N SER A 110 9.98 28.36 -5.76
CA SER A 110 8.95 27.88 -6.69
C SER A 110 8.76 26.36 -6.60
N GLU A 111 7.64 25.84 -7.10
CA GLU A 111 7.33 24.39 -7.06
C GLU A 111 8.46 23.52 -7.64
N ILE A 112 9.13 23.98 -8.69
CA ILE A 112 10.24 23.25 -9.31
C ILE A 112 11.53 23.36 -8.51
N GLU A 113 11.80 24.52 -7.91
CA GLU A 113 12.94 24.65 -7.00
C GLU A 113 12.75 23.76 -5.77
N GLN A 114 11.54 23.71 -5.21
CA GLN A 114 11.21 22.80 -4.11
C GLN A 114 11.45 21.33 -4.50
N TYR A 115 11.00 20.92 -5.70
CA TYR A 115 11.27 19.58 -6.22
C TYR A 115 12.77 19.25 -6.18
N HIS A 116 13.62 20.15 -6.69
CA HIS A 116 15.06 19.94 -6.73
C HIS A 116 15.71 19.93 -5.35
N ILE A 117 15.27 20.82 -4.46
CA ILE A 117 15.75 20.90 -3.08
C ILE A 117 15.46 19.59 -2.35
N PHE A 118 14.21 19.13 -2.34
CA PHE A 118 13.83 17.87 -1.67
C PHE A 118 14.52 16.66 -2.29
N TRP A 119 14.65 16.63 -3.62
CA TRP A 119 15.32 15.53 -4.30
C TRP A 119 16.81 15.46 -3.95
N GLY A 120 17.47 16.61 -3.82
CA GLY A 120 18.85 16.70 -3.34
C GLY A 120 19.00 16.15 -1.92
N GLU A 121 18.11 16.55 -1.02
CA GLU A 121 18.13 16.09 0.38
C GLU A 121 17.87 14.59 0.52
N VAL A 122 16.89 14.05 -0.19
CA VAL A 122 16.60 12.61 -0.16
C VAL A 122 17.81 11.82 -0.65
N ARG A 123 18.43 12.25 -1.75
CA ARG A 123 19.64 11.60 -2.28
C ARG A 123 20.76 11.65 -1.26
N ARG A 124 21.03 12.83 -0.70
CA ARG A 124 22.05 13.04 0.32
C ARG A 124 21.85 12.12 1.52
N PHE A 125 20.64 12.06 2.06
CA PHE A 125 20.30 11.19 3.20
C PHE A 125 20.52 9.70 2.88
N VAL A 126 20.06 9.24 1.70
CA VAL A 126 20.23 7.83 1.29
C VAL A 126 21.71 7.47 1.10
N THR A 127 22.52 8.38 0.56
CA THR A 127 23.95 8.13 0.32
C THR A 127 24.82 8.26 1.56
N GLU A 128 24.56 9.26 2.41
CA GLU A 128 25.35 9.54 3.61
C GLU A 128 24.95 8.65 4.79
N SER A 129 23.70 8.17 4.83
CA SER A 129 23.15 7.39 5.94
C SER A 129 22.34 6.16 5.49
N PRO A 130 22.94 5.23 4.72
CA PRO A 130 22.22 4.07 4.17
C PRO A 130 21.64 3.15 5.26
N GLY A 131 22.30 3.05 6.42
CA GLY A 131 21.80 2.27 7.56
C GLY A 131 20.51 2.86 8.16
N ALA A 132 20.45 4.18 8.31
CA ALA A 132 19.25 4.87 8.78
C ALA A 132 18.11 4.75 7.76
N TYR A 133 18.42 4.85 6.46
CA TYR A 133 17.43 4.62 5.40
C TYR A 133 16.85 3.20 5.44
N LEU A 134 17.70 2.18 5.66
CA LEU A 134 17.24 0.80 5.80
C LEU A 134 16.34 0.61 7.03
N ASP A 135 16.74 1.16 8.18
CA ASP A 135 15.92 1.13 9.41
C ASP A 135 14.54 1.77 9.18
N LEU A 136 14.49 2.97 8.59
CA LEU A 136 13.23 3.65 8.26
C LEU A 136 12.37 2.83 7.28
N THR A 137 13.01 2.18 6.31
CA THR A 137 12.32 1.30 5.35
C THR A 137 11.71 0.09 6.05
N LEU A 138 12.44 -0.56 6.96
CA LEU A 138 11.93 -1.69 7.75
C LEU A 138 10.79 -1.25 8.68
N ARG A 139 10.92 -0.09 9.35
CA ARG A 139 9.84 0.49 10.16
C ARG A 139 8.59 0.74 9.34
N ARG A 140 8.71 1.21 8.09
CA ARG A 140 7.57 1.39 7.17
C ARG A 140 6.95 0.08 6.74
N VAL A 141 7.75 -0.95 6.47
CA VAL A 141 7.24 -2.30 6.17
C VAL A 141 6.45 -2.85 7.35
N VAL A 142 7.04 -2.82 8.55
CA VAL A 142 6.36 -3.27 9.78
C VAL A 142 5.11 -2.43 10.02
N GLY A 143 5.22 -1.11 9.94
CA GLY A 143 4.12 -0.16 10.09
C GLY A 143 3.05 -0.25 9.01
N PHE A 144 3.28 -0.95 7.90
CA PHE A 144 2.24 -1.23 6.91
C PHE A 144 1.29 -2.32 7.40
N PHE A 145 1.83 -3.37 8.01
CA PHE A 145 1.04 -4.49 8.54
C PHE A 145 0.63 -4.30 10.00
N TRP A 146 1.40 -3.53 10.77
CA TRP A 146 1.22 -3.28 12.20
C TRP A 146 1.05 -1.79 12.50
N PHE A 147 0.81 -1.39 13.75
CA PHE A 147 0.66 0.02 14.14
C PHE A 147 1.96 0.82 13.96
N THR A 148 1.83 2.06 13.47
CA THR A 148 2.88 3.08 13.50
C THR A 148 2.81 3.90 14.79
N PRO A 149 3.88 4.60 15.20
CA PRO A 149 3.87 5.44 16.42
C PRO A 149 2.74 6.48 16.43
N ASN A 150 2.45 7.07 15.27
CA ASN A 150 1.38 8.05 15.10
C ASN A 150 0.00 7.46 14.76
N ALA A 151 -0.18 6.14 14.85
CA ALA A 151 -1.44 5.49 14.50
C ALA A 151 -2.60 5.95 15.40
N GLY A 152 -3.45 6.80 14.83
CA GLY A 152 -4.66 7.34 15.45
C GLY A 152 -4.40 8.50 16.42
N VAL A 153 -3.27 9.19 16.29
CA VAL A 153 -2.95 10.41 17.06
C VAL A 153 -4.01 11.49 16.89
N ASP A 154 -4.53 11.67 15.68
CA ASP A 154 -5.57 12.67 15.36
C ASP A 154 -6.94 12.34 15.97
N TYR A 155 -7.12 11.14 16.52
CA TYR A 155 -8.39 10.69 17.09
C TYR A 155 -8.42 10.82 18.62
N PRO A 156 -9.60 11.08 19.21
CA PRO A 156 -9.84 10.91 20.63
C PRO A 156 -9.41 9.53 21.15
N PRO A 157 -8.98 9.41 22.42
CA PRO A 157 -8.44 8.15 22.95
C PRO A 157 -9.36 6.93 22.76
N TRP A 158 -10.68 7.10 22.90
CA TRP A 158 -11.63 6.01 22.71
C TRP A 158 -11.76 5.55 21.25
N GLN A 159 -11.76 6.48 20.29
CA GLN A 159 -11.79 6.15 18.86
C GLN A 159 -10.53 5.40 18.46
N ARG A 160 -9.37 5.85 18.97
CA ARG A 160 -8.09 5.18 18.80
C ARG A 160 -8.11 3.76 19.36
N ALA A 161 -8.69 3.56 20.54
CA ALA A 161 -8.83 2.24 21.16
C ALA A 161 -9.73 1.31 20.33
N VAL A 162 -10.91 1.79 19.92
CA VAL A 162 -11.84 1.04 19.06
C VAL A 162 -11.15 0.66 17.74
N TYR A 163 -10.51 1.61 17.07
CA TYR A 163 -9.77 1.35 15.83
C TYR A 163 -8.70 0.28 16.02
N ARG A 164 -7.86 0.38 17.07
CA ARG A 164 -6.80 -0.59 17.33
C ARG A 164 -7.38 -1.98 17.61
N LEU A 165 -8.43 -2.07 18.41
CA LEU A 165 -9.07 -3.34 18.73
C LEU A 165 -9.70 -3.98 17.49
N SER A 166 -10.47 -3.21 16.70
CA SER A 166 -11.08 -3.67 15.45
C SER A 166 -10.02 -4.12 14.44
N TYR A 167 -8.91 -3.39 14.32
CA TYR A 167 -7.82 -3.76 13.42
C TYR A 167 -7.09 -5.03 13.87
N VAL A 168 -6.79 -5.19 15.17
CA VAL A 168 -6.21 -6.42 15.71
C VAL A 168 -7.13 -7.61 15.45
N PHE A 169 -8.44 -7.44 15.70
CA PHE A 169 -9.43 -8.49 15.43
C PHE A 169 -9.47 -8.86 13.95
N LEU A 170 -9.45 -7.87 13.05
CA LEU A 170 -9.41 -8.07 11.61
C LEU A 170 -8.12 -8.79 11.17
N LEU A 171 -6.98 -8.42 11.74
CA LEU A 171 -5.68 -9.04 11.44
C LEU A 171 -5.64 -10.49 11.90
N LEU A 172 -6.18 -10.79 13.09
CA LEU A 172 -6.29 -12.15 13.61
C LEU A 172 -7.22 -13.01 12.73
N LEU A 173 -8.45 -12.55 12.49
CA LEU A 173 -9.41 -13.31 11.67
C LEU A 173 -8.95 -13.44 10.21
N GLY A 174 -8.44 -12.37 9.62
CA GLY A 174 -7.93 -12.36 8.25
C GLY A 174 -6.69 -13.25 8.10
N GLY A 175 -5.80 -13.26 9.09
CA GLY A 175 -4.64 -14.16 9.14
C GLY A 175 -5.05 -15.63 9.25
N ILE A 176 -5.94 -15.97 10.19
CA ILE A 176 -6.50 -17.32 10.34
C ILE A 176 -7.21 -17.75 9.05
N GLY A 177 -8.06 -16.88 8.50
CA GLY A 177 -8.78 -17.14 7.27
C GLY A 177 -7.87 -17.36 6.07
N THR A 178 -6.78 -16.60 5.96
CA THR A 178 -5.75 -16.81 4.93
C THR A 178 -5.16 -18.21 5.03
N VAL A 179 -4.78 -18.65 6.23
CA VAL A 179 -4.22 -19.99 6.46
C VAL A 179 -5.24 -21.09 6.13
N LEU A 180 -6.50 -20.92 6.55
CA LEU A 180 -7.57 -21.89 6.30
C LEU A 180 -7.89 -22.01 4.81
N VAL A 181 -7.99 -20.89 4.10
CA VAL A 181 -8.16 -20.88 2.64
C VAL A 181 -6.96 -21.53 1.98
N TRP A 182 -5.73 -21.17 2.36
CA TRP A 182 -4.53 -21.72 1.73
C TRP A 182 -4.41 -23.24 1.88
N ARG A 183 -4.75 -23.77 3.07
CA ARG A 183 -4.69 -25.22 3.37
C ARG A 183 -5.84 -26.01 2.75
N GLY A 184 -7.01 -25.41 2.61
CA GLY A 184 -8.20 -26.08 2.08
C GLY A 184 -8.44 -25.85 0.58
N ALA A 185 -7.76 -24.90 -0.04
CA ALA A 185 -8.01 -24.53 -1.42
C ALA A 185 -7.29 -25.44 -2.42
N GLU A 186 -8.01 -25.77 -3.49
CA GLU A 186 -7.42 -26.27 -4.72
C GLU A 186 -6.43 -25.26 -5.31
N ARG A 187 -5.63 -25.70 -6.30
CA ARG A 187 -4.60 -24.87 -6.94
C ARG A 187 -5.15 -23.50 -7.37
N GLN A 188 -6.32 -23.47 -8.03
CA GLN A 188 -6.91 -22.21 -8.49
C GLN A 188 -7.25 -21.25 -7.33
N GLY A 189 -7.72 -21.77 -6.20
CA GLY A 189 -8.01 -20.96 -5.01
C GLY A 189 -6.73 -20.39 -4.38
N ARG A 190 -5.65 -21.19 -4.30
CA ARG A 190 -4.34 -20.70 -3.83
C ARG A 190 -3.77 -19.59 -4.71
N VAL A 191 -3.91 -19.71 -6.03
CA VAL A 191 -3.48 -18.66 -6.98
C VAL A 191 -4.30 -17.38 -6.80
N ARG A 192 -5.62 -17.47 -6.65
CA ARG A 192 -6.46 -16.29 -6.36
C ARG A 192 -6.05 -15.60 -5.06
N ALA A 193 -5.80 -16.38 -4.00
CA ALA A 193 -5.32 -15.84 -2.73
C ALA A 193 -3.94 -15.18 -2.88
N ALA A 194 -3.01 -15.81 -3.62
CA ALA A 194 -1.70 -15.27 -3.90
C ALA A 194 -1.76 -13.97 -4.70
N VAL A 195 -2.69 -13.85 -5.66
CA VAL A 195 -2.91 -12.61 -6.43
C VAL A 195 -3.38 -11.46 -5.53
N LEU A 196 -4.31 -11.73 -4.60
CA LEU A 196 -4.77 -10.71 -3.64
C LEU A 196 -3.63 -10.25 -2.73
N TRP A 197 -2.88 -11.19 -2.16
CA TRP A 197 -1.73 -10.86 -1.30
C TRP A 197 -0.60 -10.17 -2.06
N ALA A 198 -0.29 -10.59 -3.29
CA ALA A 198 0.69 -9.93 -4.13
C ALA A 198 0.27 -8.50 -4.47
N SER A 199 -1.01 -8.25 -4.70
CA SER A 199 -1.53 -6.90 -4.90
C SER A 199 -1.26 -6.01 -3.68
N VAL A 200 -1.52 -6.51 -2.47
CA VAL A 200 -1.23 -5.81 -1.21
C VAL A 200 0.26 -5.57 -1.04
N LEU A 201 1.10 -6.58 -1.33
CA LEU A 201 2.56 -6.45 -1.24
C LEU A 201 3.12 -5.44 -2.24
N GLY A 202 2.56 -5.36 -3.45
CA GLY A 202 2.92 -4.34 -4.43
C GLY A 202 2.63 -2.93 -3.92
N VAL A 203 1.47 -2.73 -3.28
CA VAL A 203 1.14 -1.46 -2.60
C VAL A 203 2.09 -1.18 -1.44
N ALA A 204 2.33 -2.20 -0.59
CA ALA A 204 3.21 -2.08 0.57
C ALA A 204 4.63 -1.67 0.16
N ALA A 205 5.16 -2.24 -0.93
CA ALA A 205 6.49 -1.90 -1.44
C ALA A 205 6.63 -0.42 -1.80
N VAL A 206 5.60 0.18 -2.44
CA VAL A 206 5.63 1.61 -2.77
C VAL A 206 5.66 2.47 -1.51
N TYR A 207 4.84 2.16 -0.50
CA TYR A 207 4.83 2.92 0.77
C TYR A 207 6.03 2.65 1.66
N ALA A 208 6.64 1.48 1.56
CA ALA A 208 7.89 1.15 2.24
C ALA A 208 9.06 2.02 1.78
N LEU A 209 9.06 2.44 0.50
CA LEU A 209 10.11 3.30 -0.06
C LEU A 209 9.82 4.80 0.09
N THR A 210 8.55 5.16 0.24
CA THR A 210 8.11 6.55 0.32
C THR A 210 7.85 6.95 1.76
N VAL A 211 6.59 6.90 2.19
CA VAL A 211 6.15 7.25 3.52
C VAL A 211 4.80 6.62 3.77
N ILE A 212 4.54 6.26 5.02
CA ILE A 212 3.29 5.61 5.41
C ILE A 212 2.37 6.51 6.23
N ASN A 213 1.07 6.37 5.97
CA ASN A 213 -0.03 6.91 6.76
C ASN A 213 -1.06 5.79 6.93
N LEU A 214 -1.89 5.85 7.98
CA LEU A 214 -2.93 4.87 8.27
C LEU A 214 -3.84 4.60 7.06
N ARG A 215 -4.18 5.64 6.30
CA ARG A 215 -5.04 5.54 5.11
C ARG A 215 -4.48 4.63 4.00
N HIS A 216 -3.18 4.35 4.03
CA HIS A 216 -2.50 3.52 3.03
C HIS A 216 -2.73 2.02 3.23
N ARG A 217 -3.29 1.63 4.39
CA ARG A 217 -3.60 0.23 4.73
C ARG A 217 -4.93 -0.26 4.18
N LEU A 218 -5.76 0.61 3.60
CA LEU A 218 -7.08 0.23 3.11
C LEU A 218 -7.07 -1.02 2.21
N PRO A 219 -6.13 -1.20 1.26
CA PRO A 219 -6.07 -2.43 0.46
C PRO A 219 -5.78 -3.68 1.30
N LEU A 220 -4.93 -3.58 2.32
CA LEU A 220 -4.65 -4.67 3.26
C LEU A 220 -5.90 -5.00 4.08
N GLU A 221 -6.57 -3.99 4.63
CA GLU A 221 -7.80 -4.18 5.43
C GLU A 221 -8.91 -4.88 4.62
N LEU A 222 -9.10 -4.49 3.36
CA LEU A 222 -10.08 -5.12 2.46
C LEU A 222 -9.74 -6.59 2.18
N VAL A 223 -8.46 -6.90 1.93
CA VAL A 223 -8.03 -8.28 1.69
C VAL A 223 -8.15 -9.12 2.97
N LEU A 224 -7.76 -8.58 4.12
CA LEU A 224 -7.97 -9.23 5.42
C LEU A 224 -9.46 -9.49 5.68
N ALA A 225 -10.35 -8.55 5.35
CA ALA A 225 -11.79 -8.71 5.53
C ALA A 225 -12.36 -9.84 4.68
N ILE A 226 -11.91 -9.97 3.42
CA ILE A 226 -12.28 -11.10 2.55
C ILE A 226 -11.89 -12.43 3.20
N PHE A 227 -10.67 -12.53 3.72
CA PHE A 227 -10.21 -13.76 4.37
C PHE A 227 -10.87 -14.00 5.73
N ALA A 228 -11.18 -12.96 6.49
CA ALA A 228 -11.85 -13.04 7.79
C ALA A 228 -13.25 -13.67 7.70
N ALA A 229 -13.89 -13.62 6.53
CA ALA A 229 -15.16 -14.30 6.29
C ALA A 229 -15.08 -15.83 6.45
N GLU A 230 -13.93 -16.46 6.17
CA GLU A 230 -13.76 -17.91 6.22
C GLU A 230 -13.92 -18.51 7.64
N PRO A 231 -13.19 -18.05 8.68
CA PRO A 231 -13.39 -18.57 10.03
C PRO A 231 -14.81 -18.28 10.56
N LEU A 232 -15.37 -17.10 10.26
CA LEU A 232 -16.73 -16.73 10.64
C LEU A 232 -17.78 -17.66 10.01
N TRP A 233 -17.64 -17.95 8.72
CA TRP A 233 -18.49 -18.88 8.00
C TRP A 233 -18.45 -20.29 8.60
N ARG A 234 -17.26 -20.79 8.93
CA ARG A 234 -17.10 -22.13 9.54
C ARG A 234 -17.76 -22.22 10.91
N VAL A 235 -17.63 -21.19 11.75
CA VAL A 235 -18.30 -21.13 13.05
C VAL A 235 -19.81 -21.09 12.85
N GLY A 236 -20.31 -20.19 11.99
CA GLY A 236 -21.74 -20.08 11.69
C GLY A 236 -22.34 -21.40 11.19
N ARG A 237 -21.63 -22.15 10.34
CA ARG A 237 -22.08 -23.46 9.86
C ARG A 237 -22.17 -24.52 10.97
N ARG A 238 -21.31 -24.46 12.00
CA ARG A 238 -21.36 -25.38 13.14
C ARG A 238 -22.52 -25.08 14.09
N LEU A 239 -22.92 -23.81 14.20
CA LEU A 239 -24.00 -23.37 15.07
C LEU A 239 -25.39 -23.52 14.45
N ARG A 240 -25.50 -23.76 13.14
CA ARG A 240 -26.79 -24.03 12.49
C ARG A 240 -27.35 -25.37 12.97
N PRO A 241 -28.59 -25.41 13.52
CA PRO A 241 -29.25 -26.66 13.88
C PRO A 241 -29.31 -27.57 12.65
N ARG A 242 -28.98 -28.85 12.82
CA ARG A 242 -29.29 -29.85 11.77
C ARG A 242 -30.81 -29.85 11.60
N PRO A 243 -31.33 -29.81 10.35
CA PRO A 243 -32.76 -30.01 10.13
C PRO A 243 -33.15 -31.29 10.86
N SER A 244 -34.08 -31.19 11.82
CA SER A 244 -34.70 -32.35 12.42
C SER A 244 -35.22 -33.20 11.27
N ALA A 245 -34.73 -34.45 11.18
CA ALA A 245 -35.28 -35.44 10.28
C ALA A 245 -36.75 -35.60 10.61
N GLY A 246 -37.60 -34.84 9.91
CA GLY A 246 -39.03 -34.87 10.06
C GLY A 246 -39.52 -36.20 9.53
N LEU A 247 -39.85 -37.09 10.46
CA LEU A 247 -41.13 -37.80 10.50
C LEU A 247 -41.70 -38.14 9.11
N THR A 248 -41.22 -39.22 8.49
CA THR A 248 -42.10 -40.03 7.66
C THR A 248 -43.16 -40.61 8.59
N ARG A 249 -44.30 -39.92 8.66
CA ARG A 249 -45.55 -40.44 9.18
C ARG A 249 -45.94 -41.68 8.36
N SER A 250 -46.33 -42.72 9.11
CA SER A 250 -47.25 -43.83 8.79
C SER A 250 -47.09 -44.52 7.45
#